data_AF-A0A9X3B719-F1
#
_entry.id   AF-A0A9X3B719-F1
#
_cell.length_a   1.000
_cell.length_b   1.000
_cell.length_c   1.000
_cell.angle_alpha   90.00
_cell.angle_beta   90.00
_cell.angle_gamma   90.00
#
_symmetry.space_group_name_H-M   'P 1'
#
loop_
_entity.id
_entity.type
_entity.pdbx_description
1 polymer ?
#
loop_
_entity_poly.entity_id
_entity_poly.type
_entity_poly.pdbx_seq_one_letter_code
_entity_poly.pdbx_strand_id
1 'polypeptide(L)'
;MIQSVLVFALGFLVAAALALMAAPALWRRAGRHERKRIEASMPLSREELQAEIDAVRAEYAMAMRRLEMKAEAVKKKAAQDLVEINLLREQVHSLEMRCAESDEALAGLNAERADLLARLKDAELELREQTARLREVEEKLAEREREVEELSRRYEEASLTASSRQIELVARESEIDNLNEMLGILRSQRKEADRMMREAVSEKVQADKALQLERERVEELAHKVERLMTDLSTREDRLERQESEITRLKQKLRESAGRRKGREPDADEERVRLEAQVAELSQKLSTLLAGGDATAPKDEASALRKPEMERLQARLAALLRENKKLRAELAASAAAQQEAGDEMLRERISNLAAEVVSMAAALQGPDSPIEKALAGPPAETGGKGKDRRMSLAERVRALRKASVEAER
;
A
#
# COMPACT_ATOMS: atom_id res chain seq x y z
N MET A 1 179.33 -46.28 5.69
CA MET A 1 177.98 -46.28 5.07
C MET A 1 177.49 -47.69 4.76
N ILE A 2 178.25 -48.53 4.03
CA ILE A 2 177.85 -49.93 3.70
C ILE A 2 177.76 -50.85 4.93
N GLN A 3 178.66 -50.71 5.91
CA GLN A 3 178.64 -51.52 7.15
C GLN A 3 177.33 -51.34 7.96
N SER A 4 176.81 -50.12 8.04
CA SER A 4 175.55 -49.79 8.71
C SER A 4 174.35 -50.47 8.02
N VAL A 5 174.37 -50.50 6.68
CA VAL A 5 173.34 -51.16 5.86
C VAL A 5 173.39 -52.68 6.02
N LEU A 6 174.58 -53.29 6.10
CA LEU A 6 174.75 -54.73 6.32
C LEU A 6 174.27 -55.18 7.70
N VAL A 7 174.59 -54.43 8.77
CA VAL A 7 174.10 -54.75 10.13
C VAL A 7 172.58 -54.56 10.20
N PHE A 8 172.03 -53.53 9.54
CA PHE A 8 170.58 -53.34 9.45
C PHE A 8 169.90 -54.46 8.65
N ALA A 9 170.47 -54.87 7.51
CA ALA A 9 169.94 -55.96 6.69
C ALA A 9 170.01 -57.31 7.43
N LEU A 10 171.10 -57.58 8.15
CA LEU A 10 171.25 -58.79 8.97
C LEU A 10 170.27 -58.76 10.16
N GLY A 11 170.15 -57.63 10.86
CA GLY A 11 169.16 -57.44 11.92
C GLY A 11 167.73 -57.63 11.43
N PHE A 12 167.41 -57.10 10.23
CA PHE A 12 166.12 -57.32 9.57
C PHE A 12 165.91 -58.80 9.20
N LEU A 13 166.93 -59.48 8.68
CA LEU A 13 166.86 -60.91 8.35
C LEU A 13 166.62 -61.78 9.59
N VAL A 14 167.29 -61.46 10.71
CA VAL A 14 167.08 -62.15 11.99
C VAL A 14 165.69 -61.86 12.56
N ALA A 15 165.23 -60.61 12.52
CA ALA A 15 163.88 -60.25 12.94
C ALA A 15 162.80 -60.91 12.07
N ALA A 16 163.01 -60.95 10.74
CA ALA A 16 162.14 -61.62 9.80
C ALA A 16 162.12 -63.13 10.02
N ALA A 17 163.28 -63.75 10.32
CA ALA A 17 163.36 -65.17 10.67
C ALA A 17 162.61 -65.49 11.97
N LEU A 18 162.77 -64.65 13.01
CA LEU A 18 162.01 -64.79 14.27
C LEU A 18 160.51 -64.58 14.07
N ALA A 19 160.12 -63.59 13.25
CA ALA A 19 158.72 -63.34 12.90
C ALA A 19 158.11 -64.50 12.11
N LEU A 20 158.85 -65.08 11.16
CA LEU A 20 158.46 -66.29 10.43
C LEU A 20 158.32 -67.50 11.35
N MET A 21 159.16 -67.62 12.38
CA MET A 21 159.06 -68.69 13.37
C MET A 21 157.84 -68.52 14.30
N ALA A 22 157.48 -67.27 14.67
CA ALA A 22 156.35 -66.97 15.53
C ALA A 22 154.99 -66.91 14.80
N ALA A 23 154.98 -66.56 13.51
CA ALA A 23 153.78 -66.47 12.67
C ALA A 23 152.88 -67.71 12.73
N PRO A 24 153.37 -68.96 12.57
CA PRO A 24 152.52 -70.15 12.65
C PRO A 24 151.94 -70.36 14.06
N ALA A 25 152.61 -69.92 15.13
CA ALA A 25 152.10 -70.04 16.50
C ALA A 25 150.97 -69.02 16.78
N LEU A 26 151.13 -67.79 16.31
CA LEU A 26 150.11 -66.74 16.41
C LEU A 26 148.87 -67.09 15.57
N TRP A 27 149.07 -67.61 14.34
CA TRP A 27 147.96 -67.99 13.47
C TRP A 27 147.14 -69.17 14.03
N ARG A 28 147.81 -70.16 14.63
CA ARG A 28 147.15 -71.24 15.39
C ARG A 28 146.37 -70.72 16.60
N ARG A 29 146.81 -69.63 17.24
CA ARG A 29 146.10 -69.03 18.39
C ARG A 29 144.88 -68.21 17.95
N ALA A 30 145.02 -67.39 16.90
CA ALA A 30 143.90 -66.65 16.32
C ALA A 30 142.80 -67.59 15.80
N GLY A 31 143.18 -68.63 15.05
CA GLY A 31 142.23 -69.63 14.54
C GLY A 31 141.50 -70.40 15.64
N ARG A 32 142.09 -70.57 16.83
CA ARG A 32 141.38 -71.17 17.99
C ARG A 32 140.31 -70.25 18.57
N HIS A 33 140.52 -68.93 18.58
CA HIS A 33 139.51 -67.99 19.07
C HIS A 33 138.35 -67.83 18.08
N GLU A 34 138.65 -67.84 16.78
CA GLU A 34 137.63 -67.84 15.72
C GLU A 34 136.82 -69.13 15.73
N ARG A 35 137.49 -70.29 15.81
CA ARG A 35 136.79 -71.59 15.98
C ARG A 35 135.92 -71.59 17.22
N LYS A 36 136.43 -71.16 18.39
CA LYS A 36 135.60 -71.09 19.61
C LYS A 36 134.42 -70.11 19.51
N ARG A 37 134.55 -69.01 18.76
CA ARG A 37 133.43 -68.08 18.52
C ARG A 37 132.38 -68.67 17.57
N ILE A 38 132.82 -69.35 16.53
CA ILE A 38 131.94 -70.01 15.56
C ILE A 38 131.27 -71.23 16.22
N GLU A 39 132.02 -72.04 16.98
CA GLU A 39 131.50 -73.15 17.78
C GLU A 39 130.52 -72.66 18.87
N ALA A 40 130.72 -71.46 19.44
CA ALA A 40 129.77 -70.88 20.41
C ALA A 40 128.51 -70.25 19.76
N SER A 41 128.49 -70.07 18.44
CA SER A 41 127.36 -69.51 17.69
C SER A 41 126.69 -70.51 16.74
N MET A 42 127.24 -71.71 16.62
CA MET A 42 126.67 -72.82 15.86
C MET A 42 126.18 -73.91 16.82
N PRO A 43 125.00 -74.50 16.56
CA PRO A 43 124.52 -75.62 17.36
C PRO A 43 125.49 -76.80 17.20
N LEU A 44 126.14 -77.21 18.29
CA LEU A 44 127.14 -78.29 18.26
C LEU A 44 126.51 -79.67 18.51
N SER A 45 125.26 -79.72 18.99
CA SER A 45 124.51 -80.95 19.24
C SER A 45 123.37 -81.15 18.25
N ARG A 46 123.11 -82.41 17.88
CA ARG A 46 121.95 -82.79 17.04
C ARG A 46 120.62 -82.40 17.70
N GLU A 47 120.57 -82.40 19.03
CA GLU A 47 119.38 -82.03 19.81
C GLU A 47 119.09 -80.53 19.73
N GLU A 48 120.12 -79.67 19.75
CA GLU A 48 119.98 -78.21 19.61
C GLU A 48 119.50 -77.83 18.21
N LEU A 49 120.04 -78.46 17.16
CA LEU A 49 119.58 -78.25 15.78
C LEU A 49 118.12 -78.70 15.60
N GLN A 50 117.73 -79.83 16.22
CA GLN A 50 116.34 -80.28 16.21
C GLN A 50 115.43 -79.29 16.95
N ALA A 51 115.85 -78.76 18.09
CA ALA A 51 115.11 -77.74 18.83
C ALA A 51 114.95 -76.44 18.03
N GLU A 52 115.96 -75.98 17.29
CA GLU A 52 115.83 -74.82 16.40
C GLU A 52 114.88 -75.09 15.22
N ILE A 53 114.96 -76.27 14.60
CA ILE A 53 114.03 -76.68 13.53
C ILE A 53 112.61 -76.73 14.06
N ASP A 54 112.40 -77.29 15.25
CA ASP A 54 111.08 -77.38 15.87
C ASP A 54 110.59 -76.01 16.37
N ALA A 55 111.48 -75.12 16.82
CA ALA A 55 111.15 -73.73 17.14
C ALA A 55 110.69 -72.95 15.89
N VAL A 56 111.42 -73.06 14.78
CA VAL A 56 111.02 -72.45 13.50
C VAL A 56 109.70 -73.04 13.00
N ARG A 57 109.50 -74.36 13.09
CA ARG A 57 108.21 -75.01 12.77
C ARG A 57 107.08 -74.48 13.65
N ALA A 58 107.33 -74.30 14.95
CA ALA A 58 106.36 -73.76 15.89
C ALA A 58 106.03 -72.29 15.57
N GLU A 59 107.02 -71.47 15.25
CA GLU A 59 106.82 -70.08 14.81
C GLU A 59 105.98 -70.00 13.55
N TYR A 60 106.30 -70.81 12.53
CA TYR A 60 105.50 -70.88 11.31
C TYR A 60 104.08 -71.40 11.59
N ALA A 61 103.92 -72.43 12.41
CA ALA A 61 102.60 -72.94 12.79
C ALA A 61 101.76 -71.89 13.55
N MET A 62 102.39 -71.14 14.47
CA MET A 62 101.74 -70.05 15.19
C MET A 62 101.40 -68.88 14.27
N ALA A 63 102.30 -68.50 13.35
CA ALA A 63 102.05 -67.46 12.37
C ALA A 63 100.89 -67.84 11.43
N MET A 64 100.90 -69.07 10.92
CA MET A 64 99.81 -69.62 10.11
C MET A 64 98.50 -69.62 10.89
N ARG A 65 98.48 -70.13 12.12
CA ARG A 65 97.28 -70.12 12.96
C ARG A 65 96.78 -68.70 13.24
N ARG A 66 97.68 -67.73 13.46
CA ARG A 66 97.33 -66.32 13.65
C ARG A 66 96.74 -65.71 12.38
N LEU A 67 97.27 -66.05 11.21
CA LEU A 67 96.72 -65.61 9.93
C LEU A 67 95.35 -66.24 9.65
N GLU A 68 95.18 -67.54 9.92
CA GLU A 68 93.89 -68.22 9.83
C GLU A 68 92.85 -67.57 10.74
N MET A 69 93.18 -67.34 12.02
CA MET A 69 92.26 -66.67 12.95
C MET A 69 91.90 -65.25 12.49
N LYS A 70 92.86 -64.49 11.94
CA LYS A 70 92.58 -63.17 11.35
C LYS A 70 91.68 -63.28 10.12
N ALA A 71 91.93 -64.24 9.23
CA ALA A 71 91.12 -64.48 8.05
C ALA A 71 89.69 -64.90 8.43
N GLU A 72 89.52 -65.78 9.41
CA GLU A 72 88.22 -66.15 9.97
C GLU A 72 87.51 -64.95 10.62
N ALA A 73 88.22 -64.12 11.37
CA ALA A 73 87.66 -62.92 11.99
C ALA A 73 87.17 -61.91 10.93
N VAL A 74 87.95 -61.69 9.86
CA VAL A 74 87.54 -60.83 8.74
C VAL A 74 86.35 -61.43 8.00
N LYS A 75 86.33 -62.74 7.75
CA LYS A 75 85.18 -63.42 7.12
C LYS A 75 83.91 -63.30 7.98
N LYS A 76 84.02 -63.47 9.30
CA LYS A 76 82.90 -63.28 10.25
C LYS A 76 82.37 -61.86 10.23
N LYS A 77 83.26 -60.85 10.26
CA LYS A 77 82.86 -59.43 10.12
C LYS A 77 82.20 -59.16 8.78
N ALA A 78 82.79 -59.59 7.67
CA ALA A 78 82.20 -59.43 6.35
C ALA A 78 80.80 -60.08 6.24
N ALA A 79 80.60 -61.25 6.87
CA ALA A 79 79.28 -61.88 6.93
C ALA A 79 78.29 -61.07 7.79
N GLN A 80 78.72 -60.51 8.91
CA GLN A 80 77.92 -59.61 9.75
C GLN A 80 77.53 -58.33 8.98
N ASP A 81 78.51 -57.67 8.36
CA ASP A 81 78.32 -56.46 7.56
C ASP A 81 77.35 -56.72 6.40
N LEU A 82 77.43 -57.88 5.74
CA LEU A 82 76.47 -58.26 4.68
C LEU A 82 75.05 -58.39 5.22
N VAL A 83 74.85 -58.95 6.41
CA VAL A 83 73.53 -59.03 7.05
C VAL A 83 73.02 -57.64 7.40
N GLU A 84 73.86 -56.78 7.97
CA GLU A 84 73.52 -55.39 8.30
C GLU A 84 73.16 -54.58 7.05
N ILE A 85 73.93 -54.71 5.97
CA ILE A 85 73.66 -54.07 4.68
C ILE A 85 72.31 -54.54 4.12
N ASN A 86 71.99 -55.83 4.20
CA ASN A 86 70.71 -56.34 3.72
C ASN A 86 69.54 -55.79 4.55
N LEU A 87 69.67 -55.73 5.88
CA LEU A 87 68.66 -55.15 6.75
C LEU A 87 68.46 -53.64 6.47
N LEU A 88 69.55 -52.89 6.31
CA LEU A 88 69.50 -51.47 5.97
C LEU A 88 68.87 -51.26 4.58
N ARG A 89 69.15 -52.12 3.59
CA ARG A 89 68.51 -52.07 2.28
C ARG A 89 67.00 -52.29 2.37
N GLU A 90 66.56 -53.25 3.19
CA GLU A 90 65.14 -53.50 3.39
C GLU A 90 64.46 -52.32 4.11
N GLN A 91 65.12 -51.71 5.08
CA GLN A 91 64.64 -50.47 5.72
C GLN A 91 64.53 -49.31 4.73
N VAL A 92 65.55 -49.07 3.90
CA VAL A 92 65.53 -48.05 2.85
C VAL A 92 64.38 -48.30 1.88
N HIS A 93 64.22 -49.54 1.42
CA HIS A 93 63.12 -49.90 0.53
C HIS A 93 61.75 -49.64 1.18
N SER A 94 61.57 -49.99 2.47
CA SER A 94 60.32 -49.70 3.18
C SER A 94 60.04 -48.20 3.33
N LEU A 95 61.09 -47.39 3.52
CA LEU A 95 60.97 -45.93 3.59
C LEU A 95 60.65 -45.33 2.22
N GLU A 96 61.29 -45.81 1.15
CA GLU A 96 60.99 -45.42 -0.23
C GLU A 96 59.53 -45.70 -0.59
N MET A 97 59.01 -46.89 -0.24
CA MET A 97 57.59 -47.23 -0.44
C MET A 97 56.66 -46.28 0.31
N ARG A 98 56.95 -45.98 1.59
CA ARG A 98 56.14 -45.03 2.37
C ARG A 98 56.21 -43.60 1.83
N CYS A 99 57.37 -43.18 1.32
CA CYS A 99 57.51 -41.89 0.65
C CYS A 99 56.68 -41.84 -0.63
N ALA A 100 56.74 -42.89 -1.47
CA ALA A 100 55.93 -42.98 -2.68
C ALA A 100 54.42 -42.95 -2.38
N GLU A 101 53.95 -43.73 -1.39
CA GLU A 101 52.56 -43.70 -0.93
C GLU A 101 52.14 -42.30 -0.43
N SER A 102 53.02 -41.63 0.29
CA SER A 102 52.76 -40.27 0.79
C SER A 102 52.72 -39.24 -0.35
N ASP A 103 53.61 -39.37 -1.33
CA ASP A 103 53.66 -38.49 -2.51
C ASP A 103 52.42 -38.66 -3.39
N GLU A 104 51.95 -39.91 -3.57
CA GLU A 104 50.68 -40.19 -4.26
C GLU A 104 49.48 -39.59 -3.50
N ALA A 105 49.43 -39.74 -2.17
CA ALA A 105 48.39 -39.14 -1.36
C ALA A 105 48.41 -37.60 -1.41
N LEU A 106 49.61 -36.98 -1.38
CA LEU A 106 49.78 -35.54 -1.53
C LEU A 106 49.36 -35.07 -2.93
N ALA A 107 49.68 -35.83 -3.98
CA ALA A 107 49.24 -35.53 -5.34
C ALA A 107 47.71 -35.58 -5.46
N GLY A 108 47.07 -36.59 -4.88
CA GLY A 108 45.61 -36.70 -4.81
C GLY A 108 44.96 -35.52 -4.08
N LEU A 109 45.44 -35.19 -2.89
CA LEU A 109 44.94 -34.04 -2.11
C LEU A 109 45.16 -32.70 -2.84
N ASN A 110 46.27 -32.54 -3.56
CA ASN A 110 46.51 -31.33 -4.34
C ASN A 110 45.58 -31.23 -5.56
N ALA A 111 45.25 -32.35 -6.20
CA ALA A 111 44.26 -32.38 -7.28
C ALA A 111 42.86 -32.03 -6.76
N GLU A 112 42.43 -32.64 -5.65
CA GLU A 112 41.15 -32.31 -5.00
C GLU A 112 41.09 -30.84 -4.59
N ARG A 113 42.19 -30.30 -4.04
CA ARG A 113 42.29 -28.87 -3.70
C ARG A 113 42.16 -27.99 -4.95
N ALA A 114 42.81 -28.36 -6.06
CA ALA A 114 42.71 -27.61 -7.31
C ALA A 114 41.28 -27.60 -7.85
N ASP A 115 40.59 -28.75 -7.81
CA ASP A 115 39.19 -28.88 -8.21
C ASP A 115 38.25 -28.06 -7.32
N LEU A 116 38.45 -28.09 -6.00
CA LEU A 116 37.68 -27.27 -5.06
C LEU A 116 37.91 -25.78 -5.29
N LEU A 117 39.14 -25.35 -5.57
CA LEU A 117 39.44 -23.96 -5.90
C LEU A 117 38.82 -23.52 -7.23
N ALA A 118 38.75 -24.41 -8.23
CA ALA A 118 38.06 -24.13 -9.48
C ALA A 118 36.54 -23.93 -9.24
N ARG A 119 35.91 -24.88 -8.52
CA ARG A 119 34.48 -24.78 -8.15
C ARG A 119 34.17 -23.53 -7.32
N LEU A 120 35.06 -23.16 -6.40
CA LEU A 120 34.90 -21.93 -5.61
C LEU A 120 34.93 -20.70 -6.50
N LYS A 121 35.85 -20.62 -7.47
CA LYS A 121 35.91 -19.51 -8.43
C LYS A 121 34.67 -19.45 -9.31
N ASP A 122 34.19 -20.58 -9.79
CA ASP A 122 32.98 -20.64 -10.61
C ASP A 122 31.77 -20.17 -9.80
N ALA A 123 31.61 -20.65 -8.55
CA ALA A 123 30.57 -20.21 -7.65
C ALA A 123 30.67 -18.71 -7.29
N GLU A 124 31.89 -18.17 -7.12
CA GLU A 124 32.10 -16.73 -6.93
C GLU A 124 31.68 -15.91 -8.16
N LEU A 125 31.93 -16.41 -9.37
CA LEU A 125 31.50 -15.76 -10.62
C LEU A 125 29.98 -15.79 -10.74
N GLU A 126 29.35 -16.94 -10.50
CA GLU A 126 27.89 -17.07 -10.49
C GLU A 126 27.25 -16.12 -9.46
N LEU A 127 27.83 -16.01 -8.26
CA LEU A 127 27.35 -15.08 -7.23
C LEU A 127 27.50 -13.62 -7.69
N ARG A 128 28.60 -13.26 -8.35
CA ARG A 128 28.78 -11.90 -8.93
C ARG A 128 27.76 -11.61 -10.02
N GLU A 129 27.47 -12.57 -10.89
CA GLU A 129 26.43 -12.41 -11.91
C GLU A 129 25.03 -12.29 -11.30
N GLN A 130 24.69 -13.13 -10.32
CA GLN A 130 23.40 -13.08 -9.64
C GLN A 130 23.22 -11.78 -8.86
N THR A 131 24.26 -11.31 -8.17
CA THR A 131 24.22 -10.01 -7.47
C THR A 131 24.08 -8.82 -8.43
N ALA A 132 24.71 -8.88 -9.60
CA ALA A 132 24.50 -7.88 -10.66
C ALA A 132 23.06 -7.90 -11.17
N ARG A 133 22.51 -9.09 -11.47
CA ARG A 133 21.11 -9.24 -11.91
C ARG A 133 20.11 -8.77 -10.84
N LEU A 134 20.37 -9.06 -9.57
CA LEU A 134 19.54 -8.58 -8.46
C LEU A 134 19.53 -7.05 -8.40
N ARG A 135 20.69 -6.40 -8.51
CA ARG A 135 20.76 -4.93 -8.57
C ARG A 135 19.99 -4.35 -9.74
N GLU A 136 20.11 -4.94 -10.93
CA GLU A 136 19.34 -4.49 -12.10
C GLU A 136 17.83 -4.63 -11.89
N VAL A 137 17.38 -5.69 -11.22
CA VAL A 137 15.96 -5.90 -10.90
C VAL A 137 15.49 -4.92 -9.83
N GLU A 138 16.31 -4.66 -8.80
CA GLU A 138 16.03 -3.66 -7.76
C GLU A 138 15.93 -2.25 -8.35
N GLU A 139 16.81 -1.88 -9.28
CA GLU A 139 16.73 -0.59 -9.98
C GLU A 139 15.44 -0.47 -10.80
N LYS A 140 15.08 -1.51 -11.57
CA LYS A 140 13.81 -1.55 -12.32
C LYS A 140 12.60 -1.51 -11.40
N LEU A 141 12.66 -2.14 -10.22
CA LEU A 141 11.58 -2.09 -9.24
C LEU A 141 11.43 -0.68 -8.68
N ALA A 142 12.54 -0.02 -8.33
CA ALA A 142 12.53 1.36 -7.84
C ALA A 142 12.01 2.35 -8.91
N GLU A 143 12.31 2.13 -10.19
CA GLU A 143 11.72 2.90 -11.29
C GLU A 143 10.19 2.70 -11.34
N ARG A 144 9.72 1.45 -11.23
CA ARG A 144 8.28 1.15 -11.23
C ARG A 144 7.55 1.69 -10.01
N GLU A 145 8.18 1.69 -8.84
CA GLU A 145 7.62 2.33 -7.65
C GLU A 145 7.43 3.83 -7.87
N ARG A 146 8.42 4.52 -8.46
CA ARG A 146 8.29 5.94 -8.82
C ARG A 146 7.18 6.18 -9.84
N GLU A 147 7.10 5.35 -10.88
CA GLU A 147 6.01 5.44 -11.87
C GLU A 147 4.63 5.26 -11.23
N VAL A 148 4.49 4.31 -10.29
CA VAL A 148 3.24 4.08 -9.54
C VAL A 148 2.91 5.28 -8.64
N GLU A 149 3.90 5.85 -7.94
CA GLU A 149 3.69 7.07 -7.15
C GLU A 149 3.26 8.26 -8.01
N GLU A 150 3.90 8.47 -9.16
CA GLU A 150 3.53 9.52 -10.10
C GLU A 150 2.11 9.32 -10.65
N LEU A 151 1.75 8.09 -11.05
CA LEU A 151 0.41 7.75 -11.51
C LEU A 151 -0.64 7.95 -10.41
N SER A 152 -0.29 7.60 -9.16
CA SER A 152 -1.17 7.79 -8.01
C SER A 152 -1.42 9.28 -7.76
N ARG A 153 -0.38 10.12 -7.79
CA ARG A 153 -0.53 11.58 -7.67
C ARG A 153 -1.40 12.17 -8.80
N ARG A 154 -1.15 11.76 -10.05
CA ARG A 154 -1.96 12.20 -11.19
C ARG A 154 -3.42 11.76 -11.05
N TYR A 155 -3.67 10.56 -10.51
CA TYR A 155 -5.01 10.08 -10.25
C TYR A 155 -5.70 10.89 -9.15
N GLU A 156 -5.02 11.21 -8.05
CA GLU A 156 -5.54 12.07 -6.99
C GLU A 156 -5.87 13.47 -7.52
N GLU A 157 -4.98 14.08 -8.29
CA GLU A 157 -5.22 15.38 -8.94
C GLU A 157 -6.41 15.33 -9.91
N ALA A 158 -6.50 14.28 -10.73
CA ALA A 158 -7.63 14.07 -11.63
C ALA A 158 -8.94 13.87 -10.86
N SER A 159 -8.91 13.15 -9.74
CA SER A 159 -10.06 12.94 -8.86
C SER A 159 -10.51 14.23 -8.18
N LEU A 160 -9.56 15.05 -7.70
CA LEU A 160 -9.85 16.36 -7.09
C LEU A 160 -10.41 17.35 -8.11
N THR A 161 -9.88 17.37 -9.34
CA THR A 161 -10.44 18.22 -10.40
C THR A 161 -11.81 17.74 -10.86
N ALA A 162 -12.06 16.42 -10.90
CA ALA A 162 -13.38 15.87 -11.19
C ALA A 162 -14.40 16.24 -10.10
N SER A 163 -14.04 16.12 -8.81
CA SER A 163 -14.93 16.51 -7.72
C SER A 163 -15.18 18.02 -7.69
N SER A 164 -14.17 18.85 -7.97
CA SER A 164 -14.34 20.30 -8.14
C SER A 164 -15.33 20.62 -9.27
N ARG A 165 -15.18 19.99 -10.44
CA ARG A 165 -16.12 20.15 -11.57
C ARG A 165 -17.53 19.68 -11.21
N GLN A 166 -17.66 18.61 -10.45
CA GLN A 166 -18.97 18.13 -10.00
C GLN A 166 -19.65 19.14 -9.06
N ILE A 167 -18.88 19.74 -8.13
CA ILE A 167 -19.40 20.82 -7.27
C ILE A 167 -19.81 22.03 -8.11
N GLU A 168 -19.01 22.42 -9.10
CA GLU A 168 -19.36 23.51 -10.02
C GLU A 168 -20.63 23.21 -10.82
N LEU A 169 -20.80 21.99 -11.33
CA LEU A 169 -22.01 21.59 -12.04
C LEU A 169 -23.24 21.67 -11.14
N VAL A 170 -23.17 21.14 -9.92
CA VAL A 170 -24.28 21.24 -8.94
C VAL A 170 -24.59 22.69 -8.60
N ALA A 171 -23.57 23.54 -8.47
CA ALA A 171 -23.78 24.97 -8.25
C ALA A 171 -24.49 25.63 -9.45
N ARG A 172 -24.09 25.31 -10.69
CA ARG A 172 -24.75 25.79 -11.92
C ARG A 172 -26.17 25.27 -12.06
N GLU A 173 -26.44 24.02 -11.71
CA GLU A 173 -27.79 23.46 -11.67
C GLU A 173 -28.67 24.23 -10.67
N SER A 174 -28.16 24.52 -9.47
CA SER A 174 -28.88 25.35 -8.50
C SER A 174 -29.13 26.78 -9.00
N GLU A 175 -28.16 27.39 -9.69
CA GLU A 175 -28.36 28.70 -10.35
C GLU A 175 -29.46 28.65 -11.42
N ILE A 176 -29.49 27.58 -12.23
CA ILE A 176 -30.53 27.36 -13.24
C ILE A 176 -31.91 27.19 -12.57
N ASP A 177 -32.00 26.43 -11.48
CA ASP A 177 -33.24 26.26 -10.73
C ASP A 177 -33.74 27.58 -10.14
N ASN A 178 -32.86 28.38 -9.55
CA ASN A 178 -33.20 29.72 -9.06
C ASN A 178 -33.70 30.64 -10.19
N LEU A 179 -33.04 30.63 -11.35
CA LEU A 179 -33.48 31.39 -12.52
C LEU A 179 -34.82 30.88 -13.07
N ASN A 180 -35.06 29.57 -13.05
CA ASN A 180 -36.32 28.97 -13.45
C ASN A 180 -37.46 29.36 -12.49
N GLU A 181 -37.21 29.40 -11.19
CA GLU A 181 -38.17 29.88 -10.18
C GLU A 181 -38.47 31.36 -10.39
N MET A 182 -37.45 32.20 -10.59
CA MET A 182 -37.63 33.62 -10.94
C MET A 182 -38.42 33.80 -12.23
N LEU A 183 -38.14 33.02 -13.29
CA LEU A 183 -38.92 33.02 -14.52
C LEU A 183 -40.36 32.58 -14.29
N GLY A 184 -40.59 31.62 -13.38
CA GLY A 184 -41.91 31.21 -12.94
C GLY A 184 -42.69 32.35 -12.30
N ILE A 185 -42.07 33.07 -11.37
CA ILE A 185 -42.64 34.24 -10.69
C ILE A 185 -42.90 35.37 -11.69
N LEU A 186 -41.96 35.69 -12.59
CA LEU A 186 -42.15 36.71 -13.62
C LEU A 186 -43.29 36.33 -14.59
N ARG A 187 -43.43 35.04 -14.93
CA ARG A 187 -44.55 34.55 -15.74
C ARG A 187 -45.89 34.66 -15.02
N SER A 188 -45.96 34.38 -13.72
CA SER A 188 -47.20 34.55 -12.95
C SER A 188 -47.56 36.02 -12.81
N GLN A 189 -46.59 36.88 -12.48
CA GLN A 189 -46.76 38.33 -12.45
C GLN A 189 -47.23 38.88 -13.80
N ARG A 190 -46.65 38.41 -14.91
CA ARG A 190 -47.12 38.79 -16.25
C ARG A 190 -48.56 38.34 -16.50
N LYS A 191 -48.93 37.10 -16.13
CA LYS A 191 -50.32 36.61 -16.27
C LYS A 191 -51.29 37.42 -15.42
N GLU A 192 -50.91 37.79 -14.21
CA GLU A 192 -51.70 38.66 -13.33
C GLU A 192 -51.85 40.06 -13.93
N ALA A 193 -50.77 40.66 -14.41
CA ALA A 193 -50.81 41.96 -15.09
C ALA A 193 -51.68 41.91 -16.37
N ASP A 194 -51.54 40.86 -17.18
CA ASP A 194 -52.37 40.64 -18.39
C ASP A 194 -53.86 40.45 -18.00
N ARG A 195 -54.14 39.78 -16.87
CA ARG A 195 -55.51 39.63 -16.34
C ARG A 195 -56.06 40.96 -15.87
N MET A 196 -55.30 41.72 -15.08
CA MET A 196 -55.69 43.07 -14.63
C MET A 196 -55.92 44.00 -15.82
N MET A 197 -55.08 43.94 -16.86
CA MET A 197 -55.28 44.69 -18.10
C MET A 197 -56.57 44.30 -18.81
N ARG A 198 -56.90 43.00 -18.89
CA ARG A 198 -58.17 42.55 -19.49
C ARG A 198 -59.38 43.00 -18.67
N GLU A 199 -59.30 42.90 -17.35
CA GLU A 199 -60.33 43.37 -16.43
C GLU A 199 -60.54 44.88 -16.62
N ALA A 200 -59.46 45.69 -16.58
CA ALA A 200 -59.52 47.13 -16.82
C ALA A 200 -60.05 47.51 -18.22
N VAL A 201 -59.69 46.75 -19.27
CA VAL A 201 -60.25 46.94 -20.62
C VAL A 201 -61.74 46.60 -20.63
N SER A 202 -62.16 45.53 -19.96
CA SER A 202 -63.58 45.15 -19.88
C SER A 202 -64.40 46.16 -19.09
N GLU A 203 -63.87 46.67 -17.98
CA GLU A 203 -64.47 47.75 -17.19
C GLU A 203 -64.56 49.04 -18.00
N LYS A 204 -63.51 49.40 -18.76
CA LYS A 204 -63.55 50.53 -19.68
C LYS A 204 -64.64 50.35 -20.74
N VAL A 205 -64.76 49.17 -21.35
CA VAL A 205 -65.81 48.90 -22.34
C VAL A 205 -67.21 48.99 -21.70
N GLN A 206 -67.38 48.51 -20.46
CA GLN A 206 -68.63 48.66 -19.73
C GLN A 206 -68.93 50.12 -19.40
N ALA A 207 -67.93 50.89 -18.96
CA ALA A 207 -68.05 52.32 -18.70
C ALA A 207 -68.36 53.11 -19.97
N ASP A 208 -67.73 52.80 -21.10
CA ASP A 208 -68.00 53.41 -22.40
C ASP A 208 -69.44 53.11 -22.85
N LYS A 209 -69.94 51.88 -22.65
CA LYS A 209 -71.34 51.52 -22.91
C LYS A 209 -72.31 52.25 -21.98
N ALA A 210 -72.00 52.34 -20.70
CA ALA A 210 -72.81 53.10 -19.74
C ALA A 210 -72.85 54.59 -20.11
N LEU A 211 -71.71 55.15 -20.52
CA LEU A 211 -71.60 56.52 -21.01
C LEU A 211 -72.38 56.72 -22.31
N GLN A 212 -72.40 55.75 -23.23
CA GLN A 212 -73.25 55.77 -24.41
C GLN A 212 -74.73 55.79 -24.05
N LEU A 213 -75.17 54.92 -23.13
CA LEU A 213 -76.56 54.90 -22.66
C LEU A 213 -76.94 56.21 -21.96
N GLU A 214 -76.05 56.80 -21.16
CA GLU A 214 -76.28 58.13 -20.56
C GLU A 214 -76.31 59.23 -21.62
N ARG A 215 -75.47 59.16 -22.66
CA ARG A 215 -75.53 60.10 -23.80
C ARG A 215 -76.84 59.97 -24.56
N GLU A 216 -77.29 58.76 -24.85
CA GLU A 216 -78.60 58.50 -25.48
C GLU A 216 -79.74 59.02 -24.60
N ARG A 217 -79.68 58.82 -23.28
CA ARG A 217 -80.66 59.41 -22.34
C ARG A 217 -80.63 60.94 -22.35
N VAL A 218 -79.44 61.54 -22.39
CA VAL A 218 -79.29 63.00 -22.50
C VAL A 218 -79.85 63.50 -23.83
N GLU A 219 -79.62 62.79 -24.94
CA GLU A 219 -80.21 63.10 -26.25
C GLU A 219 -81.74 62.93 -26.22
N GLU A 220 -82.27 61.87 -25.61
CA GLU A 220 -83.72 61.69 -25.42
C GLU A 220 -84.33 62.79 -24.54
N LEU A 221 -83.66 63.17 -23.45
CA LEU A 221 -84.08 64.26 -22.56
C LEU A 221 -84.00 65.60 -23.31
N ALA A 222 -82.95 65.82 -24.11
CA ALA A 222 -82.84 67.00 -24.96
C ALA A 222 -83.99 67.06 -25.97
N HIS A 223 -84.32 65.95 -26.63
CA HIS A 223 -85.48 65.86 -27.51
C HIS A 223 -86.81 66.02 -26.76
N LYS A 224 -86.93 65.54 -25.51
CA LYS A 224 -88.13 65.80 -24.68
C LYS A 224 -88.24 67.27 -24.31
N VAL A 225 -87.14 67.92 -23.97
CA VAL A 225 -87.09 69.37 -23.71
C VAL A 225 -87.44 70.14 -24.97
N GLU A 226 -86.90 69.75 -26.13
CA GLU A 226 -87.23 70.35 -27.42
C GLU A 226 -88.71 70.18 -27.76
N ARG A 227 -89.28 68.98 -27.56
CA ARG A 227 -90.73 68.76 -27.71
C ARG A 227 -91.55 69.60 -26.75
N LEU A 228 -91.17 69.63 -25.47
CA LEU A 228 -91.85 70.47 -24.46
C LEU A 228 -91.72 71.96 -24.80
N MET A 229 -90.59 72.39 -25.38
CA MET A 229 -90.40 73.76 -25.88
C MET A 229 -91.30 74.03 -27.09
N THR A 230 -91.45 73.10 -28.04
CA THR A 230 -92.42 73.24 -29.15
C THR A 230 -93.87 73.15 -28.69
N ASP A 231 -94.18 72.35 -27.66
CA ASP A 231 -95.51 72.27 -27.07
C ASP A 231 -95.82 73.55 -26.28
N LEU A 232 -94.84 74.11 -25.58
CA LEU A 232 -94.95 75.44 -24.97
C LEU A 232 -95.11 76.50 -26.04
N SER A 233 -94.33 76.49 -27.12
CA SER A 233 -94.48 77.48 -28.19
C SER A 233 -95.83 77.37 -28.90
N THR A 234 -96.35 76.16 -29.15
CA THR A 234 -97.69 75.99 -29.73
C THR A 234 -98.80 76.33 -28.73
N ARG A 235 -98.58 76.17 -27.42
CA ARG A 235 -99.48 76.67 -26.37
C ARG A 235 -99.40 78.18 -26.25
N GLU A 236 -98.22 78.78 -26.37
CA GLU A 236 -98.01 80.22 -26.44
C GLU A 236 -98.68 80.76 -27.72
N ASP A 237 -98.52 80.14 -28.88
CA ASP A 237 -99.25 80.49 -30.12
C ASP A 237 -100.77 80.34 -29.94
N ARG A 238 -101.24 79.30 -29.21
CA ARG A 238 -102.67 79.14 -28.89
C ARG A 238 -103.15 80.19 -27.91
N LEU A 239 -102.34 80.56 -26.93
CA LEU A 239 -102.60 81.64 -25.98
C LEU A 239 -102.59 82.98 -26.70
N GLU A 240 -101.64 83.25 -27.57
CA GLU A 240 -101.62 84.43 -28.45
C GLU A 240 -102.85 84.45 -29.35
N ARG A 241 -103.30 83.31 -29.89
CA ARG A 241 -104.56 83.22 -30.64
C ARG A 241 -105.76 83.49 -29.72
N GLN A 242 -105.80 82.94 -28.51
CA GLN A 242 -106.85 83.20 -27.52
C GLN A 242 -106.81 84.64 -27.02
N GLU A 243 -105.65 85.29 -26.92
CA GLU A 243 -105.46 86.69 -26.60
C GLU A 243 -105.87 87.56 -27.80
N SER A 244 -105.61 87.12 -29.03
CA SER A 244 -106.12 87.75 -30.26
C SER A 244 -107.65 87.62 -30.39
N GLU A 245 -108.23 86.53 -29.88
CA GLU A 245 -109.68 86.31 -29.79
C GLU A 245 -110.29 87.07 -28.62
N ILE A 246 -109.60 87.19 -27.48
CA ILE A 246 -110.00 88.04 -26.35
C ILE A 246 -109.91 89.51 -26.73
N THR A 247 -108.93 89.94 -27.54
CA THR A 247 -108.86 91.30 -28.06
C THR A 247 -109.95 91.55 -29.11
N ARG A 248 -110.25 90.58 -29.99
CA ARG A 248 -111.40 90.64 -30.92
C ARG A 248 -112.77 90.56 -30.22
N LEU A 249 -112.89 89.83 -29.12
CA LEU A 249 -114.09 89.74 -28.28
C LEU A 249 -114.21 90.97 -27.38
N LYS A 250 -113.10 91.57 -26.90
CA LYS A 250 -113.08 92.89 -26.25
C LYS A 250 -113.42 94.02 -27.24
N GLN A 251 -113.09 93.87 -28.53
CA GLN A 251 -113.48 94.81 -29.59
C GLN A 251 -114.97 94.65 -29.97
N LYS A 252 -115.49 93.40 -30.04
CA LYS A 252 -116.92 93.11 -30.24
C LYS A 252 -117.80 93.42 -29.01
N LEU A 253 -117.25 93.40 -27.79
CA LEU A 253 -117.94 93.79 -26.55
C LEU A 253 -117.89 95.31 -26.30
N ARG A 254 -117.10 96.07 -27.08
CA ARG A 254 -117.07 97.54 -27.05
C ARG A 254 -118.14 98.20 -27.93
N GLU A 255 -118.74 97.47 -28.87
CA GLU A 255 -119.73 98.00 -29.83
C GLU A 255 -121.20 97.78 -29.44
N SER A 256 -121.51 96.97 -28.41
CA SER A 256 -122.86 96.85 -27.85
C SER A 256 -122.89 97.40 -26.41
N ALA A 257 -123.39 98.62 -26.29
CA ALA A 257 -123.41 99.43 -25.09
C ALA A 257 -124.16 98.80 -23.90
N GLY A 258 -123.69 99.12 -22.69
CA GLY A 258 -124.57 99.69 -21.68
C GLY A 258 -125.03 98.78 -20.52
N ARG A 259 -124.83 99.35 -19.32
CA ARG A 259 -125.56 99.16 -18.05
C ARG A 259 -125.19 98.01 -17.09
N ARG A 260 -124.91 98.51 -15.87
CA ARG A 260 -125.26 98.03 -14.51
C ARG A 260 -124.30 97.09 -13.77
N LYS A 261 -123.69 97.69 -12.73
CA LYS A 261 -123.76 97.34 -11.29
C LYS A 261 -123.70 95.86 -10.91
N GLY A 262 -122.59 95.50 -10.26
CA GLY A 262 -122.59 95.23 -8.81
C GLY A 262 -122.43 93.78 -8.34
N ARG A 263 -121.72 93.66 -7.20
CA ARG A 263 -121.78 92.63 -6.14
C ARG A 263 -120.68 91.53 -6.14
N GLU A 264 -119.64 91.79 -5.34
CA GLU A 264 -119.08 91.01 -4.20
C GLU A 264 -119.83 89.72 -3.74
N PRO A 265 -119.31 88.92 -2.76
CA PRO A 265 -117.95 88.41 -2.48
C PRO A 265 -117.94 86.92 -1.95
N ASP A 266 -116.80 86.51 -1.39
CA ASP A 266 -116.63 85.69 -0.17
C ASP A 266 -116.46 84.16 -0.16
N ALA A 267 -115.55 83.82 0.76
CA ALA A 267 -115.52 82.71 1.70
C ALA A 267 -114.70 81.47 1.33
N ASP A 268 -113.39 81.62 1.59
CA ASP A 268 -112.65 80.72 2.46
C ASP A 268 -113.49 80.20 3.64
N GLU A 269 -113.87 78.92 3.65
CA GLU A 269 -114.40 78.28 4.85
C GLU A 269 -114.25 76.73 4.87
N GLU A 270 -113.16 76.18 4.33
CA GLU A 270 -112.91 74.72 4.39
C GLU A 270 -111.45 74.31 4.64
N ARG A 271 -110.57 75.26 5.02
CA ARG A 271 -109.13 74.99 5.22
C ARG A 271 -108.70 74.63 6.64
N VAL A 272 -109.60 74.65 7.63
CA VAL A 272 -109.28 74.27 9.02
C VAL A 272 -109.70 72.84 9.36
N ARG A 273 -110.49 72.17 8.49
CA ARG A 273 -110.96 70.79 8.74
C ARG A 273 -110.05 69.68 8.19
N LEU A 274 -109.04 70.02 7.38
CA LEU A 274 -108.14 69.03 6.76
C LEU A 274 -106.76 68.93 7.44
N GLU A 275 -106.42 69.82 8.37
CA GLU A 275 -105.20 69.69 9.18
C GLU A 275 -105.37 68.70 10.36
N ALA A 276 -106.61 68.28 10.67
CA ALA A 276 -106.89 67.24 11.66
C ALA A 276 -106.68 65.80 11.15
N GLN A 277 -106.56 65.59 9.83
CA GLN A 277 -106.33 64.26 9.23
C GLN A 277 -104.84 63.92 9.07
N VAL A 278 -103.94 64.85 9.41
CA VAL A 278 -102.46 64.66 9.30
C VAL A 278 -101.85 64.12 10.60
N ALA A 279 -102.57 64.11 11.72
CA ALA A 279 -102.09 63.50 12.97
C ALA A 279 -102.38 61.98 13.07
N GLU A 280 -103.35 61.47 12.31
CA GLU A 280 -103.81 60.07 12.42
C GLU A 280 -103.10 59.10 11.45
N LEU A 281 -102.40 59.62 10.43
CA LEU A 281 -101.61 58.82 9.48
C LEU A 281 -100.16 58.58 9.92
N SER A 282 -99.68 59.30 10.94
CA SER A 282 -98.36 59.05 11.56
C SER A 282 -98.36 57.84 12.50
N GLN A 283 -99.53 57.36 12.92
CA GLN A 283 -99.70 56.20 13.80
C GLN A 283 -99.79 54.86 13.04
N LYS A 284 -99.93 54.90 11.70
CA LYS A 284 -99.91 53.71 10.82
C LYS A 284 -98.52 53.38 10.26
N LEU A 285 -97.54 54.27 10.46
CA LEU A 285 -96.14 54.06 10.07
C LEU A 285 -95.31 53.31 11.12
N SER A 286 -95.81 53.14 12.34
CA SER A 286 -95.11 52.39 13.41
C SER A 286 -95.55 50.92 13.51
N THR A 287 -96.70 50.55 12.95
CA THR A 287 -97.23 49.17 13.00
C THR A 287 -96.82 48.31 11.80
N LEU A 288 -96.23 48.90 10.75
CA LEU A 288 -95.67 48.17 9.59
C LEU A 288 -94.16 47.91 9.69
N LEU A 289 -93.50 48.35 10.77
CA LEU A 289 -92.06 48.15 11.01
C LEU A 289 -91.75 47.10 12.11
N ALA A 290 -92.77 46.41 12.63
CA ALA A 290 -92.64 45.37 13.65
C ALA A 290 -93.39 44.09 13.24
N GLY A 291 -92.93 43.43 12.18
CA GLY A 291 -93.46 42.13 11.74
C GLY A 291 -92.86 41.68 10.42
N GLY A 292 -91.84 40.83 10.49
CA GLY A 292 -91.20 40.28 9.30
C GLY A 292 -89.93 39.48 9.59
N ASP A 293 -90.11 38.30 10.19
CA ASP A 293 -89.17 37.20 10.07
C ASP A 293 -88.97 36.81 8.60
N ALA A 294 -87.72 36.59 8.19
CA ALA A 294 -87.39 35.71 7.08
C ALA A 294 -86.00 35.09 7.35
N THR A 295 -86.05 33.93 7.99
CA THR A 295 -85.00 32.93 8.15
C THR A 295 -84.75 32.19 6.84
N ALA A 296 -83.49 32.14 6.38
CA ALA A 296 -82.83 31.07 5.59
C ALA A 296 -81.33 31.45 5.37
N PRO A 297 -80.41 30.50 5.10
CA PRO A 297 -79.51 29.91 6.09
C PRO A 297 -78.03 30.33 5.89
N LYS A 298 -77.29 30.43 7.00
CA LYS A 298 -75.82 30.47 7.04
C LYS A 298 -75.31 29.20 7.70
N ASP A 299 -75.34 28.06 7.00
CA ASP A 299 -74.71 26.82 7.48
C ASP A 299 -74.38 25.86 6.32
N GLU A 300 -73.53 26.28 5.38
CA GLU A 300 -72.90 25.36 4.41
C GLU A 300 -71.38 25.55 4.27
N ALA A 301 -70.81 26.63 4.82
CA ALA A 301 -69.37 26.90 4.71
C ALA A 301 -68.50 26.28 5.81
N SER A 302 -69.10 25.71 6.87
CA SER A 302 -68.39 25.14 8.04
C SER A 302 -68.43 23.60 8.08
N ALA A 303 -69.32 22.95 7.32
CA ALA A 303 -69.47 21.50 7.27
C ALA A 303 -68.50 20.80 6.29
N LEU A 304 -68.03 21.50 5.26
CA LEU A 304 -67.09 20.95 4.25
C LEU A 304 -65.60 21.03 4.68
N ARG A 305 -65.25 21.94 5.59
CA ARG A 305 -63.84 22.13 6.03
C ARG A 305 -63.38 21.13 7.09
N LYS A 306 -64.30 20.59 7.90
CA LYS A 306 -64.00 19.58 8.93
C LYS A 306 -63.55 18.23 8.33
N PRO A 307 -64.23 17.62 7.34
CA PRO A 307 -63.77 16.36 6.77
C PRO A 307 -62.48 16.50 5.96
N GLU A 308 -62.22 17.68 5.36
CA GLU A 308 -60.96 17.96 4.66
C GLU A 308 -59.79 18.14 5.64
N MET A 309 -59.99 18.85 6.75
CA MET A 309 -59.00 18.95 7.83
C MET A 309 -58.72 17.60 8.48
N GLU A 310 -59.74 16.76 8.70
CA GLU A 310 -59.56 15.40 9.23
C GLU A 310 -58.81 14.50 8.24
N ARG A 311 -59.08 14.62 6.93
CA ARG A 311 -58.32 13.90 5.89
C ARG A 311 -56.86 14.35 5.81
N LEU A 312 -56.60 15.65 5.92
CA LEU A 312 -55.25 16.19 5.94
C LEU A 312 -54.49 15.80 7.22
N GLN A 313 -55.15 15.82 8.39
CA GLN A 313 -54.58 15.36 9.65
C GLN A 313 -54.31 13.85 9.65
N ALA A 314 -55.22 13.04 9.08
CA ALA A 314 -55.01 11.60 8.89
C ALA A 314 -53.83 11.31 7.95
N ARG A 315 -53.67 12.09 6.87
CA ARG A 315 -52.55 11.98 5.94
C ARG A 315 -51.23 12.41 6.57
N LEU A 316 -51.22 13.44 7.40
CA LEU A 316 -50.06 13.87 8.19
C LEU A 316 -49.67 12.79 9.21
N ALA A 317 -50.64 12.19 9.90
CA ALA A 317 -50.39 11.09 10.83
C ALA A 317 -49.86 9.82 10.13
N ALA A 318 -50.34 9.52 8.91
CA ALA A 318 -49.83 8.44 8.08
C ALA A 318 -48.40 8.70 7.62
N LEU A 319 -48.11 9.90 7.09
CA LEU A 319 -46.77 10.32 6.66
C LEU A 319 -45.75 10.36 7.81
N LEU A 320 -46.18 10.71 9.02
CA LEU A 320 -45.33 10.66 10.22
C LEU A 320 -45.04 9.22 10.66
N ARG A 321 -45.99 8.29 10.50
CA ARG A 321 -45.77 6.86 10.76
C ARG A 321 -44.85 6.24 9.72
N GLU A 322 -45.01 6.60 8.45
CA GLU A 322 -44.09 6.20 7.38
C GLU A 322 -42.70 6.79 7.59
N ASN A 323 -42.58 8.07 7.94
CA ASN A 323 -41.27 8.66 8.28
C ASN A 323 -40.62 7.97 9.48
N LYS A 324 -41.39 7.59 10.51
CA LYS A 324 -40.87 6.82 11.64
C LYS A 324 -40.45 5.40 11.23
N LYS A 325 -41.19 4.74 10.35
CA LYS A 325 -40.82 3.42 9.80
C LYS A 325 -39.56 3.50 8.94
N LEU A 326 -39.51 4.45 8.00
CA LEU A 326 -38.35 4.66 7.12
C LEU A 326 -37.10 5.04 7.93
N ARG A 327 -37.24 5.84 9.00
CA ARG A 327 -36.12 6.11 9.92
C ARG A 327 -35.66 4.86 10.68
N ALA A 328 -36.59 4.01 11.10
CA ALA A 328 -36.24 2.74 11.77
C ALA A 328 -35.59 1.75 10.79
N GLU A 329 -36.06 1.67 9.55
CA GLU A 329 -35.49 0.84 8.49
C GLU A 329 -34.10 1.32 8.07
N LEU A 330 -33.89 2.64 7.96
CA LEU A 330 -32.58 3.23 7.69
C LEU A 330 -31.60 3.02 8.85
N ALA A 331 -32.07 3.12 10.10
CA ALA A 331 -31.25 2.82 11.27
C ALA A 331 -30.88 1.32 11.34
N ALA A 332 -31.82 0.44 10.99
CA ALA A 332 -31.56 -1.00 10.92
C ALA A 332 -30.60 -1.35 9.77
N SER A 333 -30.71 -0.72 8.60
CA SER A 333 -29.77 -0.93 7.49
C SER A 333 -28.38 -0.39 7.80
N ALA A 334 -28.28 0.73 8.49
CA ALA A 334 -27.00 1.29 8.93
C ALA A 334 -26.32 0.36 9.96
N ALA A 335 -27.07 -0.14 10.95
CA ALA A 335 -26.55 -1.11 11.92
C ALA A 335 -26.08 -2.41 11.26
N ALA A 336 -26.85 -2.95 10.30
CA ALA A 336 -26.48 -4.15 9.55
C ALA A 336 -25.24 -3.94 8.65
N GLN A 337 -25.10 -2.76 8.03
CA GLN A 337 -23.90 -2.41 7.26
C GLN A 337 -22.67 -2.27 8.16
N GLN A 338 -22.85 -1.79 9.38
CA GLN A 338 -21.76 -1.60 10.34
C GLN A 338 -21.31 -2.94 10.94
N GLU A 339 -22.24 -3.84 11.28
CA GLU A 339 -21.92 -5.22 11.70
C GLU A 339 -21.25 -6.02 10.57
N ALA A 340 -21.72 -5.89 9.32
CA ALA A 340 -21.08 -6.53 8.17
C ALA A 340 -19.66 -5.96 7.92
N GLY A 341 -19.49 -4.64 8.08
CA GLY A 341 -18.18 -3.98 8.00
C GLY A 341 -17.22 -4.45 9.08
N ASP A 342 -17.69 -4.56 10.33
CA ASP A 342 -16.90 -5.02 11.47
C ASP A 342 -16.52 -6.51 11.33
N GLU A 343 -17.41 -7.36 10.83
CA GLU A 343 -17.09 -8.77 10.57
C GLU A 343 -16.03 -8.91 9.46
N MET A 344 -16.17 -8.14 8.37
CA MET A 344 -15.17 -8.09 7.30
C MET A 344 -13.82 -7.55 7.79
N LEU A 345 -13.82 -6.55 8.68
CA LEU A 345 -12.62 -6.03 9.30
C LEU A 345 -11.96 -7.08 10.19
N ARG A 346 -12.74 -7.81 11.00
CA ARG A 346 -12.26 -8.91 11.84
C ARG A 346 -11.67 -10.05 11.02
N GLU A 347 -12.29 -10.41 9.89
CA GLU A 347 -11.72 -11.40 8.96
C GLU A 347 -10.40 -10.94 8.36
N ARG A 348 -10.32 -9.69 7.88
CA ARG A 348 -9.09 -9.12 7.31
C ARG A 348 -7.97 -9.04 8.34
N ILE A 349 -8.26 -8.58 9.56
CA ILE A 349 -7.30 -8.53 10.67
C ILE A 349 -6.83 -9.96 11.02
N SER A 350 -7.74 -10.93 11.04
CA SER A 350 -7.40 -12.33 11.34
C SER A 350 -6.52 -12.97 10.26
N ASN A 351 -6.75 -12.62 8.99
CA ASN A 351 -5.95 -13.11 7.87
C ASN A 351 -4.55 -12.47 7.85
N LEU A 352 -4.48 -11.15 8.06
CA LEU A 352 -3.21 -10.42 8.17
C LEU A 352 -2.37 -10.92 9.34
N ALA A 353 -3.00 -11.17 10.50
CA ALA A 353 -2.32 -11.76 11.65
C ALA A 353 -1.75 -13.15 11.33
N ALA A 354 -2.47 -13.97 10.56
CA ALA A 354 -1.98 -15.29 10.15
C ALA A 354 -0.77 -15.19 9.20
N GLU A 355 -0.80 -14.23 8.27
CA GLU A 355 0.31 -13.97 7.35
C GLU A 355 1.56 -13.48 8.09
N VAL A 356 1.42 -12.51 9.01
CA VAL A 356 2.50 -12.00 9.85
C VAL A 356 3.11 -13.11 10.72
N VAL A 357 2.28 -13.96 11.33
CA VAL A 357 2.76 -15.10 12.14
C VAL A 357 3.48 -16.13 11.25
N SER A 358 2.99 -16.37 10.03
CA SER A 358 3.65 -17.29 9.09
C SER A 358 5.03 -16.79 8.64
N MET A 359 5.16 -15.49 8.36
CA MET A 359 6.42 -14.83 8.01
C MET A 359 7.38 -14.81 9.22
N ALA A 360 6.89 -14.48 10.41
CA ALA A 360 7.70 -14.49 11.63
C ALA A 360 8.23 -15.89 11.96
N ALA A 361 7.42 -16.93 11.75
CA ALA A 361 7.84 -18.32 11.94
C ALA A 361 8.88 -18.75 10.89
N ALA A 362 8.76 -18.31 9.63
CA ALA A 362 9.77 -18.56 8.61
C ALA A 362 11.12 -17.88 8.94
N LEU A 363 11.10 -16.67 9.51
CA LEU A 363 12.29 -15.93 9.92
C LEU A 363 12.99 -16.52 11.16
N GLN A 364 12.23 -17.09 12.10
CA GLN A 364 12.79 -17.67 13.35
C GLN A 364 13.30 -19.11 13.19
N GLY A 365 12.91 -19.82 12.13
CA GLY A 365 13.35 -21.19 11.86
C GLY A 365 12.61 -22.28 12.65
N PRO A 366 12.99 -23.56 12.45
CA PRO A 366 12.22 -24.74 12.89
C PRO A 366 12.17 -24.94 14.42
N ASP A 367 13.10 -24.35 15.18
CA ASP A 367 13.16 -24.47 16.65
C ASP A 367 12.38 -23.38 17.40
N SER A 368 11.65 -22.53 16.67
CA SER A 368 10.95 -21.38 17.25
C SER A 368 9.80 -21.79 18.19
N PRO A 369 9.50 -20.99 19.23
CA PRO A 369 8.33 -21.20 20.09
C PRO A 369 7.00 -21.11 19.32
N ILE A 370 6.99 -20.41 18.17
CA ILE A 370 5.82 -20.29 17.30
C ILE A 370 5.51 -21.62 16.62
N GLU A 371 6.52 -22.34 16.13
CA GLU A 371 6.33 -23.70 15.57
C GLU A 371 5.81 -24.69 16.62
N LYS A 372 6.32 -24.60 17.87
CA LYS A 372 5.82 -25.43 18.98
C LYS A 372 4.35 -25.13 19.31
N ALA A 373 3.94 -23.86 19.26
CA ALA A 373 2.54 -23.46 19.44
C ALA A 373 1.65 -23.89 18.27
N LEU A 374 2.18 -23.85 17.03
CA LEU A 374 1.48 -24.31 15.83
C LEU A 374 1.41 -25.84 15.72
N ALA A 375 2.28 -26.60 16.41
CA ALA A 375 2.24 -28.06 16.48
C ALA A 375 1.29 -28.59 17.58
N GLY A 376 0.85 -27.74 18.51
CA GLY A 376 -0.08 -28.11 19.58
C GLY A 376 -1.47 -28.52 19.07
N PRO A 377 -2.25 -29.30 19.86
CA PRO A 377 -3.61 -29.68 19.50
C PRO A 377 -4.46 -28.42 19.25
N PRO A 378 -5.40 -28.45 18.28
CA PRO A 378 -6.23 -27.29 17.96
C PRO A 378 -6.97 -26.85 19.23
N ALA A 379 -6.75 -25.59 19.64
CA ALA A 379 -7.49 -25.01 20.74
C ALA A 379 -8.99 -25.04 20.40
N GLU A 380 -9.81 -25.59 21.29
CA GLU A 380 -11.26 -25.59 21.15
C GLU A 380 -11.76 -24.14 21.18
N THR A 381 -11.95 -23.54 20.01
CA THR A 381 -12.68 -22.29 19.89
C THR A 381 -14.13 -22.58 20.24
N GLY A 382 -14.63 -21.94 21.31
CA GLY A 382 -15.92 -22.23 21.96
C GLY A 382 -17.17 -21.88 21.15
N GLY A 383 -17.32 -22.45 19.95
CA GLY A 383 -18.52 -22.37 19.13
C GLY A 383 -18.91 -23.76 18.62
N LYS A 384 -20.05 -24.28 19.08
CA LYS A 384 -20.65 -25.49 18.51
C LYS A 384 -21.47 -25.13 17.27
N GLY A 385 -21.17 -25.73 16.12
CA GLY A 385 -21.98 -25.63 14.89
C GLY A 385 -21.37 -24.78 13.78
N LYS A 386 -22.22 -24.37 12.83
CA LYS A 386 -21.90 -23.73 11.54
C LYS A 386 -21.17 -22.37 11.66
N ASP A 387 -21.07 -21.82 12.87
CA ASP A 387 -20.38 -20.56 13.22
C ASP A 387 -18.97 -20.76 13.82
N ARG A 388 -18.35 -21.93 13.62
CA ARG A 388 -16.98 -22.16 14.09
C ARG A 388 -16.00 -21.33 13.26
N ARG A 389 -15.71 -20.11 13.72
CA ARG A 389 -14.64 -19.26 13.20
C ARG A 389 -13.31 -20.00 13.32
N MET A 390 -12.59 -20.14 12.21
CA MET A 390 -11.29 -20.79 12.17
C MET A 390 -10.32 -20.14 13.15
N SER A 391 -9.60 -20.94 13.93
CA SER A 391 -8.58 -20.40 14.83
C SER A 391 -7.41 -19.80 14.05
N LEU A 392 -6.64 -18.91 14.69
CA LEU A 392 -5.45 -18.32 14.08
C LEU A 392 -4.43 -19.41 13.68
N ALA A 393 -4.23 -20.42 14.53
CA ALA A 393 -3.34 -21.55 14.25
C ALA A 393 -3.81 -22.39 13.05
N GLU A 394 -5.12 -22.62 12.91
CA GLU A 394 -5.68 -23.31 11.74
C GLU A 394 -5.49 -22.51 10.44
N ARG A 395 -5.65 -21.19 10.49
CA ARG A 395 -5.39 -20.30 9.33
C ARG A 395 -3.92 -20.31 8.91
N VAL A 396 -2.99 -20.23 9.85
CA VAL A 396 -1.55 -20.30 9.55
C VAL A 396 -1.18 -21.65 8.91
N ARG A 397 -1.74 -22.76 9.41
CA ARG A 397 -1.55 -24.08 8.80
C ARG A 397 -2.16 -24.17 7.39
N ALA A 398 -3.34 -23.60 7.18
CA ALA A 398 -4.00 -23.57 5.87
C ALA A 398 -3.22 -22.74 4.85
N LEU A 399 -2.71 -21.57 5.25
CA LEU A 399 -1.85 -20.71 4.41
C LEU A 399 -0.57 -21.42 3.99
N ARG A 400 0.10 -22.12 4.92
CA ARG A 400 1.30 -22.92 4.61
C ARG A 400 1.02 -24.10 3.68
N LYS A 401 -0.13 -24.75 3.86
CA LYS A 401 -0.53 -25.83 2.97
C LYS A 401 -0.78 -25.31 1.55
N ALA A 402 -1.46 -24.17 1.43
CA ALA A 402 -1.70 -23.51 0.15
C ALA A 402 -0.41 -23.02 -0.52
N SER A 403 0.57 -22.51 0.23
CA SER A 403 1.86 -22.11 -0.33
C SER A 403 2.68 -23.31 -0.83
N VAL A 404 2.69 -24.42 -0.08
CA VAL A 404 3.35 -25.68 -0.50
C VAL A 404 2.66 -26.32 -1.71
N GLU A 405 1.34 -26.16 -1.84
CA GLU A 405 0.59 -26.60 -3.03
C GLU A 405 0.80 -25.69 -4.25
N ALA A 406 1.14 -24.41 -4.05
CA ALA A 406 1.46 -23.47 -5.14
C ALA A 406 2.90 -23.59 -5.67
N GLU A 407 3.82 -24.15 -4.88
CA GLU A 407 5.22 -24.38 -5.25
C GLU A 407 5.48 -25.77 -5.89
N ARG A 408 4.47 -26.65 -5.91
CA ARG A 408 4.49 -27.96 -6.59
C ARG A 408 3.84 -27.88 -7.96
#